data_AF-A0A7R9UHP1-F1
#
_entry.id   AF-A0A7R9UHP1-F1
#
_cell.length_a   1.000
_cell.length_b   1.000
_cell.length_c   1.000
_cell.angle_alpha   90.00
_cell.angle_beta   90.00
_cell.angle_gamma   90.00
#
_symmetry.space_group_name_H-M   'P 1'
#
loop_
_entity.id
_entity.type
_entity.pdbx_description
1 polymer ?
#
loop_
_entity_poly.entity_id
_entity_poly.type
_entity_poly.pdbx_seq_one_letter_code
_entity_poly.pdbx_strand_id
1 'polypeptide(L)'
;AGAMRAPGRALAHGRGATRMQAWAEPEFSAVSIASVKPSTGSGLVEVAIHAPDAFRAAYTTAGQFVQLRPSADVKAGFFAIASAPGAPGALEFLIKETESTQWLAAAAAGTGGLMCAPM
;
A
#
# COMPACT_ATOMS: atom_id res chain seq x y z
N ALA A 1 63.22 15.83 8.24
CA ALA A 1 61.88 16.19 7.75
C ALA A 1 60.93 15.08 8.14
N GLY A 2 60.06 15.33 9.14
CA GLY A 2 59.11 14.34 9.65
C GLY A 2 57.80 14.35 8.87
N ALA A 3 57.29 13.17 8.52
CA ALA A 3 55.94 13.00 7.99
C ALA A 3 55.10 12.27 9.05
N MET A 4 54.29 13.05 9.77
CA MET A 4 53.34 12.56 10.78
C MET A 4 52.10 12.03 10.02
N ARG A 5 51.86 10.72 10.07
CA ARG A 5 50.64 10.09 9.53
C ARG A 5 49.46 10.41 10.45
N ALA A 6 48.42 11.04 9.92
CA ALA A 6 47.18 11.28 10.66
C ALA A 6 46.47 9.95 11.01
N PRO A 7 45.85 9.82 12.19
CA PRO A 7 45.10 8.62 12.56
C PRO A 7 43.81 8.50 11.73
N GLY A 8 43.61 7.32 11.13
CA GLY A 8 42.40 6.99 10.37
C GLY A 8 41.14 7.04 11.26
N ARG A 9 40.12 7.75 10.79
CA ARG A 9 38.81 7.83 11.43
C ARG A 9 38.14 6.46 11.39
N ALA A 10 38.03 5.80 12.55
CA ALA A 10 37.25 4.58 12.69
C ALA A 10 35.78 4.86 12.35
N LEU A 11 35.23 4.14 11.37
CA LEU A 11 33.79 4.12 11.13
C LEU A 11 33.15 3.38 12.29
N ALA A 12 32.52 4.12 13.20
CA ALA A 12 31.71 3.54 14.25
C ALA A 12 30.53 2.80 13.59
N HIS A 13 30.59 1.47 13.53
CA HIS A 13 29.41 0.65 13.29
C HIS A 13 28.50 0.78 14.51
N GLY A 14 27.70 1.84 14.54
CA GLY A 14 26.60 1.98 15.47
C GLY A 14 25.68 0.78 15.28
N ARG A 15 25.54 -0.06 16.32
CA ARG A 15 24.50 -1.07 16.37
C ARG A 15 23.18 -0.33 16.49
N GLY A 16 22.59 0.04 15.34
CA GLY A 16 21.23 0.51 15.30
C GLY A 16 20.34 -0.60 15.84
N ALA A 17 19.76 -0.40 17.01
CA ALA A 17 18.72 -1.27 17.49
C ALA A 17 17.48 -1.01 16.61
N THR A 18 17.16 -1.94 15.74
CA THR A 18 15.87 -1.93 15.02
C THR A 18 14.78 -2.13 16.06
N ARG A 19 14.13 -1.04 16.48
CA ARG A 19 12.93 -1.13 17.29
C ARG A 19 11.81 -1.59 16.38
N MET A 20 11.53 -2.89 16.38
CA MET A 20 10.27 -3.40 15.82
C MET A 20 9.15 -2.75 16.62
N GLN A 21 8.39 -1.86 15.99
CA GLN A 21 7.16 -1.40 16.58
C GLN A 21 6.21 -2.59 16.66
N ALA A 22 5.48 -2.71 17.78
CA ALA A 22 4.41 -3.69 17.87
C ALA A 22 3.45 -3.43 16.69
N TRP A 23 3.15 -4.46 15.92
CA TRP A 23 2.22 -4.37 14.81
C TRP A 23 0.84 -4.04 15.39
N ALA A 24 0.37 -2.80 15.21
CA ALA A 24 -0.99 -2.45 15.57
C ALA A 24 -1.94 -3.19 14.64
N GLU A 25 -3.03 -3.73 15.20
CA GLU A 25 -4.09 -4.30 14.38
C GLU A 25 -4.64 -3.23 13.43
N PRO A 26 -4.75 -3.50 12.12
CA PRO A 26 -5.22 -2.53 11.16
C PRO A 26 -6.70 -2.20 11.43
N GLU A 27 -7.00 -0.91 11.57
CA GLU A 27 -8.37 -0.42 11.57
C GLU A 27 -8.89 -0.37 10.14
N PHE A 28 -10.11 -0.87 9.91
CA PHE A 28 -10.73 -0.92 8.59
C PHE A 28 -11.86 0.10 8.49
N SER A 29 -11.86 0.87 7.40
CA SER A 29 -12.92 1.81 7.05
C SER A 29 -13.61 1.37 5.76
N ALA A 30 -14.88 1.76 5.61
CA ALA A 30 -15.63 1.50 4.38
C ALA A 30 -15.04 2.27 3.19
N VAL A 31 -15.00 1.61 2.04
CA VAL A 31 -14.57 2.16 0.75
C VAL A 31 -15.54 1.72 -0.35
N SER A 32 -15.47 2.37 -1.50
CA SER A 32 -16.26 1.98 -2.67
C SER A 32 -15.40 1.90 -3.93
N ILE A 33 -15.60 0.85 -4.72
CA ILE A 33 -14.97 0.69 -6.03
C ILE A 33 -15.51 1.78 -6.96
N ALA A 34 -14.62 2.60 -7.51
CA ALA A 34 -14.95 3.65 -8.46
C ALA A 34 -15.03 3.08 -9.89
N SER A 35 -14.06 2.24 -10.26
CA SER A 35 -14.02 1.60 -11.57
C SER A 35 -13.15 0.37 -11.57
N VAL A 36 -13.47 -0.58 -12.44
CA VAL A 36 -12.62 -1.71 -12.82
C VAL A 36 -12.55 -1.74 -14.34
N LYS A 37 -11.34 -1.79 -14.90
CA LYS A 37 -11.13 -1.89 -16.35
C LYS A 37 -9.95 -2.81 -16.68
N PRO A 38 -9.97 -3.49 -17.84
CA PRO A 38 -8.82 -4.26 -18.29
C PRO A 38 -7.57 -3.38 -18.37
N SER A 39 -6.43 -3.91 -17.93
CA SER A 39 -5.14 -3.27 -18.15
C SER A 39 -4.47 -3.81 -19.44
N THR A 40 -3.32 -3.25 -19.79
CA THR A 40 -2.57 -3.63 -21.00
C THR A 40 -1.95 -5.04 -20.94
N GLY A 41 -1.80 -5.60 -19.73
CA GLY A 41 -1.33 -6.98 -19.52
C GLY A 41 -2.48 -7.98 -19.40
N SER A 42 -2.31 -9.16 -19.99
CA SER A 42 -3.28 -10.26 -19.89
C SER A 42 -3.52 -10.67 -18.43
N GLY A 43 -4.79 -10.75 -18.03
CA GLY A 43 -5.21 -11.13 -16.67
C GLY A 43 -4.89 -10.07 -15.61
N LEU A 44 -4.70 -8.82 -16.01
CA LEU A 44 -4.54 -7.67 -15.13
C LEU A 44 -5.70 -6.69 -15.31
N VAL A 45 -6.19 -6.14 -14.20
CA VAL A 45 -7.17 -5.06 -14.18
C VAL A 45 -6.66 -3.87 -13.40
N GLU A 46 -7.06 -2.69 -13.86
CA GLU A 46 -6.89 -1.43 -13.15
C GLU A 46 -8.14 -1.17 -12.31
N VAL A 47 -7.95 -1.05 -11.00
CA VAL A 47 -9.01 -0.81 -10.03
C VAL A 47 -8.79 0.56 -9.40
N ALA A 48 -9.81 1.41 -9.44
CA ALA A 48 -9.82 2.67 -8.72
C ALA A 48 -10.78 2.56 -7.53
N ILE A 49 -10.35 3.00 -6.34
CA ILE A 49 -11.11 2.91 -5.09
C ILE A 49 -11.24 4.29 -4.46
N HIS A 50 -12.47 4.70 -4.18
CA HIS A 50 -12.74 5.87 -3.34
C HIS A 50 -12.51 5.50 -1.88
N ALA A 51 -11.57 6.20 -1.26
CA ALA A 51 -11.16 6.03 0.13
C ALA A 51 -11.43 7.32 0.92
N PRO A 52 -11.53 7.26 2.26
CA PRO A 52 -11.52 8.45 3.09
C PRO A 52 -10.30 9.34 2.81
N ASP A 53 -10.46 10.66 2.85
CA ASP A 53 -9.36 11.61 2.58
C ASP A 53 -8.16 11.40 3.51
N ALA A 54 -8.40 10.95 4.74
CA ALA A 54 -7.36 10.59 5.70
C ALA A 54 -6.39 9.52 5.17
N PHE A 55 -6.85 8.61 4.31
CA PHE A 55 -6.00 7.55 3.74
C PHE A 55 -5.04 8.14 2.71
N ARG A 56 -5.52 9.08 1.89
CA ARG A 56 -4.68 9.80 0.94
C ARG A 56 -3.66 10.70 1.65
N ALA A 57 -4.05 11.33 2.75
CA ALA A 57 -3.13 12.10 3.59
C ALA A 57 -2.05 11.22 4.24
N ALA A 58 -2.39 9.97 4.60
CA ALA A 58 -1.44 8.99 5.15
C ALA A 58 -0.56 8.31 4.08
N TYR A 59 -0.96 8.34 2.81
CA TYR A 59 -0.18 7.81 1.70
C TYR A 59 0.93 8.80 1.29
N THR A 60 2.07 8.74 1.96
CA THR A 60 3.19 9.67 1.76
C THR A 60 4.37 9.09 1.01
N THR A 61 4.46 7.76 0.92
CA THR A 61 5.63 7.06 0.40
C THR A 61 5.24 6.09 -0.71
N ALA A 62 5.91 6.18 -1.87
CA ALA A 62 5.68 5.24 -2.96
C ALA A 62 6.02 3.81 -2.51
N GLY A 63 5.19 2.84 -2.89
CA GLY A 63 5.32 1.46 -2.46
C GLY A 63 4.59 1.09 -1.17
N GLN A 64 3.93 2.05 -0.49
CA GLN A 64 3.00 1.69 0.58
C GLN A 64 1.84 0.84 0.04
N PHE A 65 1.27 0.05 0.94
CA PHE A 65 0.22 -0.90 0.63
C PHE A 65 -0.92 -0.77 1.65
N VAL A 66 -2.06 -1.35 1.29
CA VAL A 66 -3.24 -1.45 2.16
C VAL A 66 -3.62 -2.90 2.34
N GLN A 67 -4.43 -3.15 3.36
CA GLN A 67 -5.22 -4.38 3.46
C GLN A 67 -6.64 -4.10 2.98
N LEU A 68 -7.15 -4.96 2.10
CA LEU A 68 -8.50 -4.90 1.54
C LEU A 68 -9.24 -6.23 1.76
N ARG A 69 -10.54 -6.14 2.08
CA ARG A 69 -11.45 -7.29 2.19
C ARG A 69 -12.88 -6.90 1.79
N PRO A 70 -13.68 -7.84 1.26
CA PRO A 70 -15.07 -7.57 0.90
C PRO A 70 -15.98 -7.35 2.12
N SER A 71 -15.67 -7.98 3.25
CA SER A 71 -16.46 -7.92 4.50
C SER A 71 -15.59 -8.25 5.72
N ALA A 72 -16.10 -7.99 6.92
CA ALA A 72 -15.33 -8.11 8.17
C ALA A 72 -14.96 -9.55 8.55
N ASP A 73 -15.72 -10.53 8.08
CA ASP A 73 -15.53 -11.97 8.27
C ASP A 73 -14.54 -12.59 7.27
N VAL A 74 -14.19 -11.87 6.21
CA VAL A 74 -13.26 -12.35 5.19
C VAL A 74 -11.83 -11.89 5.51
N LYS A 75 -10.87 -12.79 5.32
CA LYS A 75 -9.43 -12.49 5.48
C LYS A 75 -9.00 -11.42 4.49
N ALA A 76 -8.30 -10.39 4.97
CA ALA A 76 -7.78 -9.34 4.11
C ALA A 76 -6.61 -9.81 3.24
N GLY A 77 -6.57 -9.29 2.02
CA GLY A 77 -5.41 -9.35 1.14
C GLY A 77 -4.58 -8.07 1.23
N PHE A 78 -3.30 -8.16 0.89
CA PHE A 78 -2.38 -7.02 0.85
C PHE A 78 -2.24 -6.52 -0.58
N PHE A 79 -2.39 -5.21 -0.79
CA PHE A 79 -2.40 -4.61 -2.12
C PHE A 79 -1.57 -3.32 -2.13
N ALA A 80 -0.57 -3.28 -3.00
CA ALA A 80 0.25 -2.10 -3.21
C ALA A 80 -0.52 -1.02 -3.97
N ILE A 81 -0.40 0.22 -3.53
CA ILE A 81 -1.01 1.37 -4.20
C ILE A 81 -0.17 1.69 -5.45
N ALA A 82 -0.82 1.77 -6.61
CA ALA A 82 -0.18 2.03 -7.91
C ALA A 82 -0.17 3.52 -8.28
N SER A 83 -1.17 4.30 -7.84
CA SER A 83 -1.16 5.77 -7.99
C SER A 83 -0.02 6.40 -7.20
N ALA A 84 0.50 7.55 -7.63
CA ALA A 84 1.55 8.26 -6.87
C ALA A 84 1.03 8.87 -5.54
N PRO A 85 1.86 8.97 -4.50
CA PRO A 85 1.54 9.74 -3.29
C PRO A 85 1.10 11.18 -3.63
N GLY A 86 0.04 11.66 -2.97
CA GLY A 86 -0.50 13.00 -3.22
C GLY A 86 -1.32 13.16 -4.51
N ALA A 87 -1.49 12.11 -5.33
CA ALA A 87 -2.34 12.17 -6.51
C ALA A 87 -3.80 12.53 -6.14
N PRO A 88 -4.50 13.37 -6.95
CA PRO A 88 -5.90 13.68 -6.76
C PRO A 88 -6.80 12.46 -7.02
N GLY A 89 -7.97 12.39 -6.37
CA GLY A 89 -9.01 11.41 -6.70
C GLY A 89 -8.90 10.09 -5.96
N ALA A 90 -9.26 9.00 -6.65
CA ALA A 90 -9.27 7.64 -6.12
C ALA A 90 -7.84 7.08 -5.97
N LEU A 91 -7.66 6.11 -5.06
CA LEU A 91 -6.45 5.30 -5.04
C LEU A 91 -6.53 4.28 -6.17
N GLU A 92 -5.45 4.16 -6.94
CA GLU A 92 -5.39 3.24 -8.08
C GLU A 92 -4.55 2.01 -7.75
N PHE A 93 -4.97 0.87 -8.27
CA PHE A 93 -4.37 -0.44 -8.07
C PHE A 93 -4.27 -1.19 -9.39
N LEU A 94 -3.19 -1.95 -9.55
CA LEU A 94 -3.05 -2.93 -10.63
C LEU A 94 -3.17 -4.32 -10.03
N ILE A 95 -4.26 -5.02 -10.36
CA ILE A 95 -4.64 -6.28 -9.73
C ILE A 95 -4.51 -7.41 -10.75
N LYS A 96 -3.85 -8.49 -10.36
CA LYS A 96 -3.88 -9.74 -11.13
C LYS A 96 -5.16 -10.50 -10.80
N GLU A 97 -5.86 -10.95 -11.84
CA GLU A 97 -7.02 -11.81 -11.71
C GLU A 97 -6.61 -13.21 -11.21
N THR A 98 -7.12 -13.55 -10.04
CA THR A 98 -7.00 -14.86 -9.40
C THR A 98 -8.31 -15.15 -8.67
N GLU A 99 -8.51 -16.40 -8.25
CA GLU A 99 -9.69 -16.77 -7.44
C GLU A 99 -9.82 -15.91 -6.17
N SER A 100 -8.71 -15.59 -5.52
CA SER A 100 -8.67 -14.75 -4.31
C SER A 100 -8.93 -13.26 -4.55
N THR A 101 -8.70 -12.76 -5.76
CA THR A 101 -8.91 -11.33 -6.11
C THR A 101 -10.18 -11.13 -6.93
N GLN A 102 -10.90 -12.20 -7.28
CA GLN A 102 -12.09 -12.17 -8.13
C GLN A 102 -13.15 -11.18 -7.63
N TRP A 103 -13.35 -11.09 -6.30
CA TRP A 103 -14.31 -10.17 -5.69
C TRP A 103 -14.00 -8.70 -6.00
N LEU A 104 -12.72 -8.36 -6.17
CA LEU A 104 -12.24 -7.01 -6.47
C LEU A 104 -12.13 -6.79 -7.98
N ALA A 105 -11.61 -7.79 -8.70
CA ALA A 105 -11.34 -7.71 -10.13
C ALA A 105 -12.59 -7.82 -11.02
N ALA A 106 -13.71 -8.30 -10.48
CA ALA A 106 -15.01 -8.32 -11.16
C ALA A 106 -16.04 -7.38 -10.52
N ALA A 107 -15.61 -6.51 -9.60
CA ALA A 107 -16.51 -5.59 -8.90
C ALA A 107 -17.13 -4.56 -9.85
N ALA A 108 -18.40 -4.23 -9.61
CA ALA A 108 -19.04 -3.10 -10.26
C ALA A 108 -18.67 -1.79 -9.55
N ALA A 109 -18.82 -0.67 -10.26
CA ALA A 109 -18.74 0.63 -9.60
C ALA A 109 -19.81 0.75 -8.50
N GLY A 110 -19.43 1.31 -7.36
CA GLY A 110 -20.26 1.40 -6.16
C GLY A 110 -20.23 0.15 -5.26
N THR A 111 -19.60 -0.96 -5.68
CA THR A 111 -19.38 -2.11 -4.80
C THR A 111 -18.57 -1.67 -3.57
N GLY A 112 -19.07 -2.01 -2.38
CA GLY A 112 -18.41 -1.69 -1.12
C GLY A 112 -17.26 -2.64 -0.79
N GLY A 113 -16.36 -2.17 0.06
CA GLY A 113 -15.32 -2.99 0.68
C GLY A 113 -14.82 -2.36 1.96
N LEU A 114 -13.88 -3.03 2.62
CA LEU A 114 -13.19 -2.55 3.81
C LEU A 114 -11.70 -2.42 3.50
N MET A 115 -11.13 -1.26 3.82
CA MET A 115 -9.72 -0.96 3.61
C MET A 115 -9.10 -0.36 4.87
N CYS A 116 -7.85 -0.70 5.17
CA CYS A 116 -7.09 0.01 6.20
C CYS A 116 -6.28 1.17 5.63
N ALA A 117 -5.83 2.08 6.50
CA ALA A 117 -4.94 3.15 6.09
C ALA A 117 -3.63 2.59 5.47
N PRO A 118 -2.97 3.33 4.55
CA PRO A 118 -1.69 2.92 3.98
C PRO A 118 -0.62 2.62 5.04
N MET A 119 0.15 1.56 4.80
CA MET A 119 1.29 1.10 5.62
C MET A 119 2.58 1.25 4.85
#